data_AF-A0A0S6X7P5-F1
#
_entry.id   AF-A0A0S6X7P5-F1
#
_cell.length_a   1.000
_cell.length_b   1.000
_cell.length_c   1.000
_cell.angle_alpha   90.00
_cell.angle_beta   90.00
_cell.angle_gamma   90.00
#
_symmetry.space_group_name_H-M   'P 1'
#
loop_
_entity.id
_entity.type
_entity.pdbx_description
1 polymer ?
#
loop_
_entity_poly.entity_id
_entity_poly.type
_entity_poly.pdbx_seq_one_letter_code
_entity_poly.pdbx_strand_id
1 'polypeptide(L)' 'MGFSSRFHDAKKESGVKVNLHDLRGTFATRCMIAGLTDQEIADILGWNTKDVAFIRLKYVDQARVVVAMAERISRGTK' A
#
# COMPACT_ATOMS: atom_id res chain seq x y z
N MET A 1 2.52 -9.74 30.33
CA MET A 1 2.62 -8.63 29.36
C MET A 1 2.27 -9.18 27.98
N GLY A 2 1.38 -8.53 27.22
CA GLY A 2 0.91 -9.00 25.92
C GLY A 2 1.57 -8.30 24.73
N PHE A 3 1.47 -8.89 23.54
CA PHE A 3 2.02 -8.34 22.29
C PHE A 3 1.63 -6.88 22.06
N SER A 4 0.35 -6.53 22.23
CA SER A 4 -0.15 -5.17 22.00
C SER A 4 0.52 -4.12 22.91
N SER A 5 0.84 -4.48 24.15
CA SER A 5 1.54 -3.58 25.08
C SER A 5 2.98 -3.37 24.65
N ARG A 6 3.71 -4.44 24.29
CA ARG A 6 5.09 -4.33 23.79
C ARG A 6 5.17 -3.56 22.48
N PHE A 7 4.23 -3.79 21.57
CA PHE A 7 4.14 -3.03 20.33
C PHE A 7 3.88 -1.54 20.60
N HIS A 8 3.00 -1.22 21.56
CA HIS A 8 2.73 0.17 21.94
C HIS A 8 3.97 0.86 22.52
N ASP A 9 4.71 0.19 23.39
CA ASP A 9 5.94 0.72 23.99
C ASP A 9 6.99 1.01 22.89
N ALA A 10 7.24 0.04 22.00
CA ALA A 10 8.17 0.20 20.89
C ALA A 10 7.71 1.29 19.90
N LYS A 11 6.41 1.37 19.60
CA LYS A 11 5.84 2.44 18.76
C LYS A 11 6.11 3.81 19.40
N LYS A 12 5.88 3.95 20.71
CA LYS A 12 6.08 5.21 21.43
C LYS A 12 7.56 5.63 21.42
N GLU A 13 8.46 4.68 21.64
CA GLU A 13 9.91 4.92 21.60
C GLU A 13 10.40 5.31 20.20
N SER A 14 9.83 4.71 19.14
CA SER A 14 10.19 5.02 17.75
C SER A 14 9.76 6.42 17.27
N GLY A 15 8.83 7.07 17.99
CA GLY A 15 8.19 8.32 17.55
C GLY A 15 7.20 8.17 16.38
N VAL A 16 6.99 6.96 15.85
CA VAL A 16 6.08 6.71 14.73
C VAL A 16 4.62 6.70 15.18
N LYS A 17 3.79 7.56 14.58
CA LYS A 17 2.38 7.74 14.95
C LYS A 17 1.43 6.95 14.04
N VAL A 18 1.54 5.62 14.01
CA VAL A 18 0.69 4.74 13.16
C VAL A 18 0.13 3.53 13.90
N ASN A 19 -0.97 2.98 13.41
CA ASN A 19 -1.60 1.76 13.91
C ASN A 19 -0.89 0.54 13.33
N LEU A 20 -1.07 -0.63 13.94
CA LEU A 20 -0.65 -1.88 13.33
C LEU A 20 -1.35 -2.11 11.96
N HIS A 21 -2.60 -1.67 11.83
CA HIS A 21 -3.34 -1.74 10.57
C HIS A 21 -2.66 -0.94 9.44
N ASP A 22 -2.15 0.25 9.74
CA ASP A 22 -1.48 1.10 8.74
C ASP A 22 -0.16 0.47 8.26
N LEU A 23 0.53 -0.24 9.15
CA LEU A 23 1.73 -1.02 8.78
C LEU A 23 1.39 -2.17 7.82
N ARG A 24 0.23 -2.81 7.98
CA ARG A 24 -0.26 -3.83 7.03
C ARG A 24 -0.55 -3.20 5.66
N GLY A 25 -1.13 -2.00 5.63
CA GLY A 25 -1.31 -1.24 4.39
C GLY A 25 0.03 -0.90 3.73
N THR A 26 1.01 -0.46 4.51
CA THR A 26 2.38 -0.17 4.03
C THR A 26 3.04 -1.42 3.45
N PHE A 27 2.89 -2.57 4.11
CA PHE A 27 3.38 -3.85 3.60
C PHE A 27 2.71 -4.21 2.25
N ALA A 28 1.38 -4.08 2.15
CA ALA A 28 0.65 -4.34 0.91
C ALA A 28 1.19 -3.47 -0.25
N THR A 29 1.37 -2.17 -0.03
CA THR A 29 1.91 -1.25 -1.07
C THR A 29 3.34 -1.63 -1.49
N ARG A 30 4.19 -2.09 -0.55
CA ARG A 30 5.53 -2.59 -0.89
C ARG A 30 5.50 -3.85 -1.75
N CYS A 31 4.60 -4.79 -1.46
CA CYS A 31 4.40 -5.97 -2.31
C CYS A 31 3.93 -5.60 -3.71
N MET A 32 3.03 -4.62 -3.83
CA MET A 32 2.57 -4.12 -5.13
C MET A 32 3.72 -3.54 -5.96
N ILE A 33 4.60 -2.75 -5.33
CA ILE A 33 5.81 -2.19 -5.96
C ILE A 33 6.78 -3.30 -6.37
N ALA A 34 6.89 -4.35 -5.55
CA ALA A 34 7.70 -5.53 -5.85
C ALA A 34 7.09 -6.44 -6.95
N GLY A 35 5.90 -6.11 -7.47
CA GLY A 35 5.29 -6.79 -8.62
C GLY A 35 4.36 -7.94 -8.27
N LEU A 36 4.05 -8.17 -6.99
CA LEU A 36 3.08 -9.19 -6.60
C LEU A 36 1.69 -8.82 -7.10
N THR A 37 0.90 -9.85 -7.43
CA THR A 37 -0.50 -9.74 -7.82
C THR A 37 -1.39 -9.44 -6.61
N ASP A 38 -2.61 -8.96 -6.85
CA ASP A 38 -3.56 -8.69 -5.76
C ASP A 38 -3.96 -9.95 -4.99
N GLN A 39 -4.02 -11.10 -5.67
CA GLN A 39 -4.37 -12.37 -5.04
C GLN A 39 -3.27 -12.85 -4.08
N GLU A 40 -2.00 -12.81 -4.50
CA GLU A 40 -0.88 -13.22 -3.64
C GLU A 40 -0.81 -12.35 -2.38
N ILE A 41 -1.03 -11.03 -2.52
CA ILE A 41 -1.05 -10.10 -1.39
C ILE A 41 -2.25 -10.38 -0.47
N ALA A 42 -3.41 -10.67 -1.04
CA ALA A 42 -4.62 -11.03 -0.30
C ALA A 42 -4.40 -12.31 0.52
N ASP A 43 -3.77 -13.33 -0.06
CA ASP A 43 -3.48 -14.60 0.60
C ASP A 43 -2.48 -14.42 1.75
N ILE A 44 -1.42 -13.61 1.56
CA ILE A 44 -0.43 -13.31 2.61
C ILE A 44 -1.08 -12.55 3.78
N LEU A 45 -1.96 -11.60 3.49
CA LEU A 45 -2.58 -10.75 4.50
C LEU A 45 -3.87 -11.34 5.09
N GLY A 46 -4.47 -12.36 4.46
CA GLY A 46 -5.82 -12.82 4.82
C GLY A 46 -6.88 -11.74 4.56
N TRP A 47 -6.75 -11.00 3.45
CA TRP A 47 -7.67 -9.94 3.02
C TRP A 47 -8.49 -10.39 1.82
N ASN A 48 -9.54 -9.63 1.49
CA ASN A 48 -10.23 -9.82 0.22
C ASN A 48 -9.38 -9.22 -0.91
N THR A 49 -9.25 -9.94 -2.03
CA THR A 49 -8.57 -9.47 -3.24
C THR A 49 -9.10 -8.12 -3.73
N LYS A 50 -10.40 -7.85 -3.57
CA LYS A 50 -11.01 -6.55 -3.92
C LYS A 50 -10.48 -5.39 -3.07
N ASP A 51 -10.23 -5.62 -1.79
CA ASP A 51 -9.69 -4.59 -0.90
C ASP A 51 -8.24 -4.25 -1.29
N VAL A 52 -7.46 -5.27 -1.65
CA VAL A 52 -6.09 -5.10 -2.15
C VAL A 52 -6.07 -4.34 -3.47
N ALA A 53 -6.96 -4.68 -4.41
CA ALA A 53 -7.08 -3.97 -5.68
C ALA A 53 -7.42 -2.48 -5.47
N PHE A 54 -8.30 -2.16 -4.52
CA PHE A 54 -8.62 -0.77 -4.18
C PHE A 54 -7.41 -0.02 -3.62
N ILE A 55 -6.59 -0.67 -2.78
CA ILE A 55 -5.34 -0.09 -2.27
C ILE A 55 -4.35 0.15 -3.42
N ARG A 56 -4.19 -0.79 -4.34
CA ARG A 56 -3.28 -0.63 -5.50
C ARG A 56 -3.68 0.56 -6.36
N LEU A 57 -4.96 0.64 -6.71
CA LEU A 57 -5.51 1.75 -7.48
C LEU A 57 -5.22 3.09 -6.81
N LYS A 58 -5.42 3.17 -5.49
CA LYS A 58 -5.28 4.41 -4.72
C LYS A 58 -3.82 4.87 -4.57
N TYR A 59 -2.89 3.95 -4.28
CA TYR A 59 -1.54 4.33 -3.83
C TYR A 59 -0.43 4.05 -4.84
N VAL A 60 -0.63 3.13 -5.78
CA VAL A 60 0.42 2.72 -6.73
C VAL A 60 0.09 3.22 -8.14
N ASP A 61 -1.16 3.04 -8.55
CA ASP A 61 -1.53 3.37 -9.93
C ASP A 61 -1.77 4.86 -10.12
N GLN A 62 -2.28 5.62 -9.13
CA GLN A 62 -2.53 7.06 -9.33
C GLN A 62 -1.31 7.84 -9.84
N ALA A 63 -0.10 7.58 -9.30
CA ALA A 63 1.11 8.23 -9.78
C ALA A 63 1.45 7.83 -11.23
N ARG A 64 1.31 6.55 -11.59
CA ARG A 64 1.49 6.06 -12.96
C ARG A 64 0.42 6.61 -13.91
N VAL A 65 -0.82 6.69 -13.47
CA VAL A 65 -1.97 7.16 -14.25
C VAL A 65 -1.78 8.63 -14.61
N VAL A 66 -1.37 9.47 -13.65
CA VAL A 66 -1.10 10.90 -13.92
C VAL A 66 0.02 11.07 -14.94
N VAL A 67 1.13 10.33 -14.80
CA VAL A 67 2.23 10.36 -15.77
C VAL A 67 1.76 9.90 -17.16
N ALA A 68 1.04 8.79 -17.24
CA ALA A 68 0.49 8.28 -18.49
C ALA A 68 -0.50 9.24 -19.16
N MET A 69 -1.29 9.98 -18.37
CA MET A 69 -2.19 11.02 -18.88
C MET A 69 -1.40 12.22 -19.44
N ALA A 70 -0.37 12.69 -18.73
CA ALA A 70 0.50 13.78 -19.19
C ALA A 70 1.18 13.41 -20.52
N GLU A 71 1.69 12.18 -20.66
CA GLU A 71 2.27 11.70 -21.91
C GLU A 71 1.27 11.65 -23.06
N ARG A 72 0.01 11.24 -22.80
CA ARG A 72 -1.06 11.23 -23.82
C ARG A 72 -1.36 12.64 -24.33
N ILE A 73 -1.45 13.62 -23.44
CA ILE A 73 -1.64 15.04 -23.81
C ILE A 73 -0.46 15.53 -24.66
N SER A 74 0.77 15.25 -24.23
CA SER A 74 1.98 15.62 -25.00
C SER A 74 2.00 15.01 -26.41
N ARG A 75 1.58 13.75 -26.56
CA ARG A 75 1.48 13.08 -27.88
C ARG A 75 0.36 13.62 -28.77
N GLY A 76 -0.75 14.08 -28.19
CA GLY A 76 -1.91 14.61 -28.92
C GLY A 76 -1.78 16.08 -29.36
N THR A 77 -0.72 16.78 -28.93
CA THR A 77 -0.48 18.19 -29.26
C THR A 77 0.54 18.35 -30.40
N LYS A 78 0.65 17.34 -31.29
CA LYS A 78 1.49 17.38 -32.50
C LYS A 78 0.65 17.59 -33.75
#